data_AF-A0A967D1N0-F1
#
_entry.id   AF-A0A967D1N0-F1
#
_cell.length_a   1.000
_cell.length_b   1.000
_cell.length_c   1.000
_cell.angle_alpha   90.00
_cell.angle_beta   90.00
_cell.angle_gamma   90.00
#
_symmetry.space_group_name_H-M   'P 1'
#
loop_
_entity.id
_entity.type
_entity.pdbx_description
1 polymer ?
#
loop_
_entity_poly.entity_id
_entity_poly.type
_entity_poly.pdbx_seq_one_letter_code
_entity_poly.pdbx_strand_id
1 'polypeptide(L)'
;LRGLEAEAELRPLELVQWSETSPLTATRQAITELPDWATPLRRISSLDKDASEALVEAVTQGEPLLKSLIELSVDRRIENRMMAVETLALVGHYDELVELLREPPPNGPAAGRWEQLEGQTVPVAFSDPTLARVLEKAFRDHLEATQALAAIGLARRNLPATSADDLTRQLIDLLENEELMLRRYAYAWLCERFQLEPMELIQYRADWPAEQRRDGADWWRNRLEKGLLLPQQTGSSGVSSGQ
;
A
#
# COMPACT_ATOMS: atom_id res chain seq x y z
N LEU A 1 -1.55 7.60 -31.43
CA LEU A 1 -1.76 8.77 -30.56
C LEU A 1 -2.30 9.93 -31.40
N ARG A 2 -3.23 10.74 -30.89
CA ARG A 2 -3.69 11.99 -31.51
C ARG A 2 -2.89 13.16 -30.92
N GLY A 3 -2.51 14.13 -31.75
CA GLY A 3 -1.77 15.32 -31.32
C GLY A 3 -0.24 15.20 -31.37
N LEU A 4 0.29 14.03 -31.70
CA LEU A 4 1.72 13.79 -31.95
C LEU A 4 1.91 12.96 -33.22
N GLU A 5 3.00 13.23 -33.94
CA GLU A 5 3.46 12.38 -35.04
C GLU A 5 3.92 11.02 -34.50
N ALA A 6 3.87 9.98 -35.35
CA ALA A 6 4.17 8.59 -34.96
C ALA A 6 5.63 8.41 -34.52
N GLU A 7 6.56 9.15 -35.14
CA GLU A 7 7.95 9.29 -34.72
C GLU A 7 8.21 10.77 -34.49
N ALA A 8 8.62 11.11 -33.26
CA ALA A 8 8.80 12.48 -32.83
C ALA A 8 10.03 12.56 -31.93
N GLU A 9 11.04 13.30 -32.36
CA GLU A 9 12.13 13.70 -31.47
C GLU A 9 11.66 14.81 -30.53
N LEU A 10 11.85 14.60 -29.23
CA LEU A 10 11.61 15.61 -28.20
C LEU A 10 12.86 16.49 -28.05
N ARG A 11 12.67 17.81 -28.00
CA ARG A 11 13.77 18.73 -27.70
C ARG A 11 14.15 18.62 -26.22
N PRO A 12 15.37 19.03 -25.84
CA PRO A 12 15.70 19.20 -24.43
C PRO A 12 14.66 20.06 -23.72
N LEU A 13 14.19 19.62 -22.55
CA LEU A 13 13.13 20.28 -21.77
C LEU A 13 11.77 20.33 -22.47
N GLU A 14 11.47 19.37 -23.34
CA GLU A 14 10.10 19.05 -23.74
C GLU A 14 9.64 17.73 -23.12
N LEU A 15 8.39 17.69 -22.69
CA LEU A 15 7.70 16.48 -22.26
C LEU A 15 6.45 16.23 -23.09
N VAL A 16 6.02 14.98 -23.10
CA VAL A 16 4.70 14.60 -23.59
C VAL A 16 3.74 14.63 -22.42
N GLN A 17 2.72 15.47 -22.52
CA GLN A 17 1.62 15.51 -21.57
C GLN A 17 0.42 14.77 -22.17
N TRP A 18 -0.01 13.70 -21.51
CA TRP A 18 -1.24 13.00 -21.88
C TRP A 18 -2.46 13.73 -21.33
N SER A 19 -3.53 13.73 -22.11
CA SER A 19 -4.81 14.27 -21.65
C SER A 19 -5.46 13.27 -20.70
N GLU A 20 -5.70 13.72 -19.46
CA GLU A 20 -6.39 12.94 -18.43
C GLU A 20 -7.83 12.56 -18.82
N THR A 21 -8.48 13.39 -19.64
CA THR A 21 -9.87 13.19 -20.11
C THR A 21 -9.94 12.54 -21.49
N SER A 22 -8.80 12.35 -22.17
CA SER A 22 -8.72 11.74 -23.49
C SER A 22 -7.40 10.98 -23.64
N PRO A 23 -7.31 9.72 -23.16
CA PRO A 23 -6.04 8.98 -23.04
C PRO A 23 -5.34 8.70 -24.40
N LEU A 24 -6.06 8.85 -25.52
CA LEU A 24 -5.50 8.74 -26.85
C LEU A 24 -4.90 10.05 -27.38
N THR A 25 -5.00 11.14 -26.61
CA THR A 25 -4.55 12.48 -26.98
C THR A 25 -3.36 12.87 -26.11
N ALA A 26 -2.30 13.36 -26.73
CA ALA A 26 -1.18 13.95 -26.02
C ALA A 26 -0.68 15.21 -26.72
N THR A 27 -0.05 16.08 -25.94
CA THR A 27 0.52 17.35 -26.39
C THR A 27 1.98 17.45 -25.99
N ARG A 28 2.78 18.16 -26.78
CA ARG A 28 4.13 18.55 -26.36
C ARG A 28 4.04 19.76 -25.45
N GLN A 29 4.74 19.71 -24.33
CA GLN A 29 4.83 20.83 -23.40
C GLN A 29 6.31 21.12 -23.16
N ALA A 30 6.72 22.36 -23.43
CA ALA A 30 8.00 22.86 -22.96
C ALA A 30 7.92 23.06 -21.44
N ILE A 31 8.90 22.55 -20.72
CA ILE A 31 9.03 22.71 -19.29
C ILE A 31 10.15 23.70 -18.97
N THR A 32 9.88 24.62 -18.05
CA THR A 32 10.87 25.59 -17.56
C THR A 32 11.62 25.06 -16.35
N GLU A 33 11.04 24.09 -15.66
CA GLU A 33 11.59 23.43 -14.47
C GLU A 33 11.43 21.92 -14.65
N LEU A 34 12.40 21.15 -14.17
CA LEU A 34 12.29 19.70 -14.16
C LEU A 34 11.16 19.30 -13.22
N PRO A 35 10.24 18.41 -13.63
CA PRO A 35 9.24 17.87 -12.72
C PRO A 35 9.89 17.25 -11.48
N ASP A 36 9.14 17.16 -10.39
CA ASP A 36 9.63 16.58 -9.14
C ASP A 36 10.18 15.16 -9.31
N TRP A 37 9.63 14.39 -10.25
CA TRP A 37 10.10 13.03 -10.59
C TRP A 37 11.39 13.02 -11.44
N ALA A 38 11.68 14.09 -12.17
CA ALA A 38 12.89 14.25 -13.00
C ALA A 38 14.05 14.89 -12.22
N THR A 39 13.75 15.43 -11.05
CA THR A 39 14.76 15.96 -10.14
C THR A 39 15.36 14.79 -9.35
N PRO A 40 16.69 14.62 -9.29
CA PRO A 40 17.32 13.54 -8.52
C PRO A 40 17.20 13.82 -7.02
N LEU A 41 15.99 13.71 -6.47
CA LEU A 41 15.68 14.03 -5.07
C LEU A 41 15.62 12.80 -4.17
N ARG A 42 15.64 11.58 -4.73
CA ARG A 42 15.74 10.35 -3.94
C ARG A 42 17.06 9.65 -4.22
N ARG A 43 17.87 9.46 -3.17
CA ARG A 43 18.83 8.36 -3.16
C ARG A 43 18.03 7.07 -3.20
N ILE A 44 17.81 6.54 -4.39
CA ILE A 44 17.27 5.20 -4.59
C ILE A 44 18.25 4.24 -3.91
N SER A 45 17.76 3.33 -3.08
CA SER A 45 18.64 2.37 -2.43
C SER A 45 19.31 1.48 -3.48
N SER A 46 20.45 0.87 -3.16
CA SER A 46 21.09 -0.05 -4.11
C SER A 46 20.16 -1.21 -4.48
N LEU A 47 19.34 -1.67 -3.54
CA LEU A 47 18.39 -2.76 -3.77
C LEU A 47 17.25 -2.36 -4.71
N ASP A 48 16.69 -1.15 -4.53
CA ASP A 48 15.63 -0.66 -5.42
C ASP A 48 16.18 -0.37 -6.83
N LYS A 49 17.45 0.04 -6.91
CA LYS A 49 18.14 0.22 -8.19
C LYS A 49 18.30 -1.12 -8.91
N ASP A 50 18.81 -2.15 -8.23
CA ASP A 50 18.95 -3.49 -8.77
C ASP A 50 17.59 -4.07 -9.21
N ALA A 51 16.54 -3.86 -8.42
CA ALA A 51 15.18 -4.29 -8.76
C ALA A 51 14.62 -3.55 -9.98
N SER A 52 14.91 -2.25 -10.11
CA SER A 52 14.55 -1.47 -11.29
C SER A 52 15.27 -1.97 -12.54
N GLU A 53 16.56 -2.30 -12.44
CA GLU A 53 17.34 -2.87 -13.54
C GLU A 53 16.78 -4.24 -13.96
N ALA A 54 16.42 -5.10 -13.00
CA ALA A 54 15.77 -6.39 -13.27
C ALA A 54 14.40 -6.22 -13.95
N LEU A 55 13.60 -5.23 -13.52
CA LEU A 55 12.35 -4.90 -14.18
C LEU A 55 12.58 -4.45 -15.62
N VAL A 56 13.52 -3.54 -15.86
CA VAL A 56 13.87 -3.07 -17.21
C VAL A 56 14.30 -4.23 -18.09
N GLU A 57 15.13 -5.13 -17.59
CA GLU A 57 15.53 -6.34 -18.32
C GLU A 57 14.32 -7.21 -18.67
N ALA A 58 13.44 -7.49 -17.71
CA ALA A 58 12.27 -8.33 -17.93
C ALA A 58 11.28 -7.76 -18.98
N VAL A 59 11.09 -6.45 -19.02
CA VAL A 59 10.13 -5.80 -19.93
C VAL A 59 10.69 -5.50 -21.32
N THR A 60 12.00 -5.51 -21.50
CA THR A 60 12.65 -5.20 -22.79
C THR A 60 12.92 -6.43 -23.66
N GLN A 61 12.65 -7.64 -23.16
CA GLN A 61 12.86 -8.91 -23.88
C GLN A 61 11.84 -9.18 -25.01
N GLY A 62 10.91 -8.25 -25.29
CA GLY A 62 9.93 -8.37 -26.37
C GLY A 62 8.71 -9.23 -26.04
N GLU A 63 8.65 -9.77 -24.82
CA GLU A 63 7.47 -10.45 -24.26
C GLU A 63 6.40 -9.45 -23.83
N PRO A 64 5.11 -9.84 -23.75
CA PRO A 64 4.06 -8.99 -23.22
C PRO A 64 4.36 -8.55 -21.78
N LEU A 65 4.28 -7.23 -21.52
CA LEU A 65 4.58 -6.63 -20.20
C LEU A 65 3.94 -7.38 -19.02
N LEU A 66 2.65 -7.72 -19.13
CA LEU A 66 1.93 -8.39 -18.06
C LEU A 66 2.54 -9.76 -17.72
N LYS A 67 2.97 -10.52 -18.74
CA LYS A 67 3.62 -11.82 -18.54
C LYS A 67 4.95 -11.65 -17.80
N SER A 68 5.80 -10.73 -18.25
CA SER A 68 7.08 -10.45 -17.59
C SER A 68 6.90 -10.03 -16.13
N LEU A 69 5.89 -9.23 -15.83
CA LEU A 69 5.58 -8.80 -14.46
C LEU A 69 5.10 -9.96 -13.57
N ILE A 70 4.23 -10.84 -14.09
CA ILE A 70 3.78 -12.04 -13.36
C ILE A 70 4.95 -13.00 -13.09
N GLU A 71 5.86 -13.15 -14.04
CA GLU A 71 7.06 -13.98 -13.83
C GLU A 71 8.00 -13.36 -12.78
N LEU A 72 8.12 -12.03 -12.77
CA LEU A 72 8.95 -11.31 -11.79
C LEU A 72 8.33 -11.26 -10.39
N SER A 73 7.00 -11.35 -10.26
CA SER A 73 6.29 -11.33 -8.97
C SER A 73 6.57 -12.56 -8.09
N VAL A 74 7.06 -13.65 -8.70
CA VAL A 74 7.48 -14.89 -8.03
C VAL A 74 9.00 -15.05 -7.95
N ASP A 75 9.77 -13.99 -8.25
CA ASP A 75 11.24 -14.03 -8.16
C ASP A 75 11.73 -14.32 -6.74
N ARG A 76 12.92 -14.91 -6.61
CA ARG A 76 13.52 -15.23 -5.31
C ARG A 76 13.85 -14.01 -4.44
N ARG A 77 14.02 -12.83 -5.04
CA ARG A 77 14.35 -11.57 -4.33
C ARG A 77 13.08 -10.80 -4.05
N ILE A 78 12.83 -10.51 -2.78
CA ILE A 78 11.62 -9.78 -2.35
C ILE A 78 11.51 -8.39 -2.99
N GLU A 79 12.63 -7.72 -3.28
CA GLU A 79 12.62 -6.41 -3.93
C GLU A 79 12.13 -6.47 -5.37
N ASN A 80 12.51 -7.53 -6.11
CA ASN A 80 12.00 -7.77 -7.46
C ASN A 80 10.50 -8.05 -7.43
N ARG A 81 10.06 -8.90 -6.49
CA ARG A 81 8.64 -9.22 -6.30
C ARG A 81 7.83 -7.98 -5.96
N MET A 82 8.28 -7.17 -4.99
CA MET A 82 7.60 -5.94 -4.59
C MET A 82 7.47 -4.96 -5.76
N MET A 83 8.56 -4.70 -6.50
CA MET A 83 8.54 -3.80 -7.66
C MET A 83 7.55 -4.30 -8.75
N ALA A 84 7.56 -5.61 -9.03
CA ALA A 84 6.65 -6.22 -9.99
C ALA A 84 5.18 -6.09 -9.54
N VAL A 85 4.90 -6.40 -8.28
CA VAL A 85 3.56 -6.33 -7.68
C VAL A 85 3.04 -4.91 -7.59
N GLU A 86 3.87 -3.94 -7.21
CA GLU A 86 3.52 -2.51 -7.25
C GLU A 86 3.12 -2.09 -8.67
N THR A 87 3.89 -2.53 -9.67
CA THR A 87 3.60 -2.23 -11.08
C THR A 87 2.32 -2.92 -11.57
N LEU A 88 2.09 -4.18 -11.19
CA LEU A 88 0.85 -4.91 -11.48
C LEU A 88 -0.37 -4.21 -10.86
N ALA A 89 -0.26 -3.76 -9.63
CA ALA A 89 -1.33 -3.04 -8.93
C ALA A 89 -1.71 -1.73 -9.65
N LEU A 90 -0.75 -1.01 -10.23
CA LEU A 90 -1.01 0.19 -11.03
C LEU A 90 -1.82 -0.08 -12.30
N VAL A 91 -1.69 -1.28 -12.88
CA VAL A 91 -2.47 -1.70 -14.06
C VAL A 91 -3.74 -2.49 -13.70
N GLY A 92 -4.10 -2.53 -12.42
CA GLY A 92 -5.34 -3.16 -11.94
C GLY A 92 -5.24 -4.68 -11.72
N HIS A 93 -4.04 -5.24 -11.68
CA HIS A 93 -3.78 -6.63 -11.33
C HIS A 93 -3.41 -6.73 -9.85
N TYR A 94 -4.36 -7.20 -9.03
CA TYR A 94 -4.24 -7.18 -7.56
C TYR A 94 -4.08 -8.56 -6.92
N ASP A 95 -4.15 -9.64 -7.69
CA ASP A 95 -4.05 -10.99 -7.13
C ASP A 95 -2.67 -11.19 -6.46
N GLU A 96 -1.60 -10.85 -7.17
CA GLU A 96 -0.22 -10.94 -6.68
C GLU A 96 0.03 -9.97 -5.51
N LEU A 97 -0.68 -8.84 -5.47
CA LEU A 97 -0.62 -7.92 -4.33
C LEU A 97 -1.21 -8.56 -3.07
N VAL A 98 -2.41 -9.13 -3.16
CA VAL A 98 -3.06 -9.75 -2.01
C VAL A 98 -2.26 -10.95 -1.52
N GLU A 99 -1.71 -11.77 -2.41
CA GLU A 99 -0.80 -12.86 -2.04
C GLU A 99 0.42 -12.34 -1.29
N LEU A 100 1.13 -11.35 -1.85
CA LEU A 100 2.36 -10.83 -1.25
C LEU A 100 2.13 -10.14 0.10
N LEU A 101 1.00 -9.45 0.28
CA LEU A 101 0.65 -8.81 1.56
C LEU A 101 0.37 -9.81 2.69
N ARG A 102 0.00 -11.05 2.37
CA ARG A 102 -0.26 -12.11 3.36
C ARG A 102 0.99 -12.88 3.77
N GLU A 103 2.01 -12.88 2.92
CA GLU A 103 3.20 -13.68 3.15
C GLU A 103 4.01 -13.22 4.37
N PRO A 104 4.36 -14.12 5.29
CA PRO A 104 5.23 -13.80 6.40
C PRO A 104 6.71 -13.73 5.97
N PRO A 105 7.53 -12.92 6.65
CA PRO A 105 8.99 -13.00 6.52
C PRO A 105 9.50 -14.43 6.85
N PRO A 106 10.60 -14.88 6.22
CA PRO A 106 11.46 -14.14 5.30
C PRO A 106 10.99 -14.11 3.85
N ASN A 107 9.93 -14.85 3.50
CA ASN A 107 9.47 -14.98 2.10
C ASN A 107 8.70 -13.74 1.65
N GLY A 108 7.87 -13.17 2.52
CA GLY A 108 7.16 -11.90 2.29
C GLY A 108 7.87 -10.68 2.88
N PRO A 109 7.28 -9.48 2.71
CA PRO A 109 7.89 -8.24 3.17
C PRO A 109 7.90 -8.15 4.71
N ALA A 110 9.01 -7.61 5.24
CA ALA A 110 9.08 -7.17 6.64
C ALA A 110 8.15 -5.97 6.89
N ALA A 111 7.82 -5.66 8.14
CA ALA A 111 6.80 -4.68 8.52
C ALA A 111 6.89 -3.35 7.74
N GLY A 112 8.03 -2.66 7.76
CA GLY A 112 8.17 -1.38 7.05
C GLY A 112 8.06 -1.49 5.52
N ARG A 113 8.50 -2.60 4.92
CA ARG A 113 8.33 -2.86 3.48
C ARG A 113 6.89 -3.21 3.13
N TRP A 114 6.18 -3.87 4.05
CA TRP A 114 4.76 -4.15 3.90
C TRP A 114 3.94 -2.86 3.95
N GLU A 115 4.24 -1.97 4.92
CA GLU A 115 3.61 -0.66 5.03
C GLU A 115 3.87 0.20 3.78
N GLN A 116 5.09 0.15 3.24
CA GLN A 116 5.41 0.82 1.98
C GLN A 116 4.56 0.27 0.81
N LEU A 117 4.55 -1.05 0.62
CA LEU A 117 3.80 -1.71 -0.45
C LEU A 117 2.31 -1.38 -0.36
N GLU A 118 1.73 -1.54 0.84
CA GLU A 118 0.32 -1.27 1.11
C GLU A 118 -0.01 0.20 0.83
N GLY A 119 0.77 1.13 1.39
CA GLY A 119 0.53 2.58 1.26
C GLY A 119 0.68 3.11 -0.17
N GLN A 120 1.44 2.43 -1.02
CA GLN A 120 1.63 2.82 -2.43
C GLN A 120 0.57 2.23 -3.38
N THR A 121 -0.10 1.15 -2.98
CA THR A 121 -0.97 0.39 -3.89
C THR A 121 -2.44 0.44 -3.48
N VAL A 122 -2.74 0.17 -2.21
CA VAL A 122 -4.11 -0.06 -1.73
C VAL A 122 -4.92 1.25 -1.66
N PRO A 123 -4.43 2.37 -1.07
CA PRO A 123 -5.15 3.64 -1.10
C PRO A 123 -5.42 4.14 -2.53
N VAL A 124 -4.47 3.93 -3.44
CA VAL A 124 -4.59 4.31 -4.86
C VAL A 124 -5.73 3.52 -5.51
N ALA A 125 -5.79 2.20 -5.30
CA ALA A 125 -6.88 1.37 -5.81
C ALA A 125 -8.25 1.83 -5.29
N PHE A 126 -8.36 2.21 -4.01
CA PHE A 126 -9.62 2.68 -3.43
C PHE A 126 -10.03 4.10 -3.87
N SER A 127 -9.13 4.87 -4.47
CA SER A 127 -9.46 6.19 -5.02
C SER A 127 -10.28 6.10 -6.32
N ASP A 128 -10.28 4.96 -6.99
CA ASP A 128 -11.08 4.68 -8.19
C ASP A 128 -12.12 3.58 -7.93
N PRO A 129 -13.43 3.81 -8.15
CA PRO A 129 -14.47 2.81 -7.88
C PRO A 129 -14.37 1.50 -8.69
N THR A 130 -13.75 1.55 -9.88
CA THR A 130 -13.54 0.36 -10.72
C THR A 130 -12.40 -0.47 -10.15
N LEU A 131 -11.25 0.15 -9.88
CA LEU A 131 -10.09 -0.53 -9.28
C LEU A 131 -10.42 -1.06 -7.88
N ALA A 132 -11.15 -0.30 -7.07
CA ALA A 132 -11.64 -0.73 -5.77
C ALA A 132 -12.40 -2.07 -5.84
N ARG A 133 -13.28 -2.25 -6.84
CA ARG A 133 -14.03 -3.51 -7.01
C ARG A 133 -13.12 -4.68 -7.39
N VAL A 134 -12.08 -4.42 -8.19
CA VAL A 134 -11.11 -5.46 -8.59
C VAL A 134 -10.28 -5.87 -7.38
N LEU A 135 -9.76 -4.92 -6.60
CA LEU A 135 -9.04 -5.21 -5.36
C LEU A 135 -9.92 -5.95 -4.34
N GLU A 136 -11.17 -5.51 -4.14
CA GLU A 136 -12.11 -6.21 -3.26
C GLU A 136 -12.42 -7.63 -3.74
N LYS A 137 -12.45 -7.85 -5.07
CA LYS A 137 -12.57 -9.21 -5.63
C LYS A 137 -11.32 -10.03 -5.31
N ALA A 138 -10.12 -9.50 -5.51
CA ALA A 138 -8.88 -10.19 -5.16
C ALA A 138 -8.86 -10.58 -3.67
N PHE A 139 -9.26 -9.68 -2.76
CA PHE A 139 -9.40 -10.06 -1.34
C PHE A 139 -10.36 -11.24 -1.12
N ARG A 140 -11.50 -11.28 -1.83
CA ARG A 140 -12.48 -12.38 -1.73
C ARG A 140 -12.02 -13.68 -2.37
N ASP A 141 -11.16 -13.62 -3.37
CA ASP A 141 -10.65 -14.81 -4.05
C ASP A 141 -9.51 -15.47 -3.27
N HIS A 142 -8.75 -14.68 -2.50
CA HIS A 142 -7.57 -15.15 -1.77
C HIS A 142 -7.80 -15.43 -0.28
N LEU A 143 -8.89 -14.92 0.31
CA LEU A 143 -9.19 -15.05 1.73
C LEU A 143 -10.52 -15.76 1.97
N GLU A 144 -10.65 -16.37 3.14
CA GLU A 144 -11.94 -16.86 3.61
C GLU A 144 -12.95 -15.72 3.72
N ALA A 145 -14.23 -16.00 3.50
CA ALA A 145 -15.26 -14.97 3.33
C ALA A 145 -15.30 -13.93 4.46
N THR A 146 -15.16 -14.36 5.72
CA THR A 146 -15.14 -13.45 6.88
C THR A 146 -13.84 -12.63 6.96
N GLN A 147 -12.69 -13.23 6.61
CA GLN A 147 -11.40 -12.55 6.56
C GLN A 147 -11.34 -11.53 5.43
N ALA A 148 -11.91 -11.84 4.26
CA ALA A 148 -12.00 -10.92 3.13
C ALA A 148 -12.80 -9.67 3.50
N LEU A 149 -13.94 -9.83 4.16
CA LEU A 149 -14.76 -8.71 4.63
C LEU A 149 -14.00 -7.85 5.65
N ALA A 150 -13.29 -8.49 6.60
CA ALA A 150 -12.46 -7.79 7.56
C ALA A 150 -11.32 -7.03 6.87
N ALA A 151 -10.60 -7.66 5.93
CA ALA A 151 -9.51 -7.04 5.17
C ALA A 151 -9.98 -5.80 4.41
N ILE A 152 -11.10 -5.91 3.69
CA ILE A 152 -11.70 -4.78 2.96
C ILE A 152 -12.05 -3.65 3.93
N GLY A 153 -12.69 -3.99 5.06
CA GLY A 153 -13.07 -3.03 6.10
C GLY A 153 -11.88 -2.30 6.71
N LEU A 154 -10.81 -3.04 7.00
CA LEU A 154 -9.57 -2.50 7.55
C LEU A 154 -8.83 -1.62 6.55
N ALA A 155 -8.68 -2.09 5.31
CA ALA A 155 -7.97 -1.38 4.25
C ALA A 155 -8.66 -0.05 3.89
N ARG A 156 -10.00 -0.01 3.93
CA ARG A 156 -10.81 1.21 3.77
C ARG A 156 -10.93 2.06 5.04
N ARG A 157 -10.40 1.60 6.18
CA ARG A 157 -10.58 2.22 7.51
C ARG A 157 -12.06 2.42 7.87
N ASN A 158 -12.91 1.45 7.54
CA ASN A 158 -14.36 1.50 7.72
C ASN A 158 -14.98 0.19 8.26
N LEU A 159 -14.20 -0.58 9.04
CA LEU A 159 -14.70 -1.79 9.71
C LEU A 159 -16.00 -1.47 10.51
N PRO A 160 -17.07 -2.26 10.33
CA PRO A 160 -18.37 -1.97 10.94
C PRO A 160 -18.29 -2.11 12.47
N ALA A 161 -18.55 -1.00 13.17
CA ALA A 161 -18.57 -0.96 14.63
C ALA A 161 -19.72 -0.08 15.14
N THR A 162 -20.23 -0.44 16.31
CA THR A 162 -21.33 0.27 16.98
C THR A 162 -20.88 1.52 17.72
N SER A 163 -19.60 1.60 18.07
CA SER A 163 -18.98 2.73 18.76
C SER A 163 -17.46 2.76 18.52
N ALA A 164 -16.80 3.85 18.91
CA ALA A 164 -15.34 3.96 18.83
C ALA A 164 -14.61 2.92 19.72
N ASP A 165 -15.16 2.61 20.90
CA ASP A 165 -14.61 1.60 21.80
C ASP A 165 -14.82 0.18 21.25
N ASP A 166 -15.99 -0.08 20.67
CA ASP A 166 -16.27 -1.33 19.98
C ASP A 166 -15.30 -1.57 18.82
N LEU A 167 -15.06 -0.54 18.00
CA LEU A 167 -14.04 -0.59 16.95
C LEU A 167 -12.66 -0.91 17.54
N THR A 168 -12.25 -0.20 18.60
CA THR A 168 -10.93 -0.44 19.22
C THR A 168 -10.82 -1.88 19.75
N ARG A 169 -11.87 -2.44 20.37
CA ARG A 169 -11.88 -3.85 20.81
C ARG A 169 -11.71 -4.80 19.62
N GLN A 170 -12.48 -4.60 18.55
CA GLN A 170 -12.36 -5.41 17.33
C GLN A 170 -10.95 -5.36 16.73
N LEU A 171 -10.31 -4.19 16.70
CA LEU A 171 -8.92 -4.06 16.23
C LEU A 171 -7.94 -4.80 17.14
N ILE A 172 -8.12 -4.75 18.46
CA ILE A 172 -7.27 -5.47 19.40
C ILE A 172 -7.45 -6.98 19.26
N ASP A 173 -8.68 -7.47 19.09
CA ASP A 173 -8.96 -8.90 18.87
C ASP A 173 -8.30 -9.41 17.57
N LEU A 174 -8.23 -8.56 16.54
CA LEU A 174 -7.56 -8.88 15.28
C LEU A 174 -6.04 -9.01 15.41
N LEU A 175 -5.40 -8.49 16.46
CA LEU A 175 -3.96 -8.65 16.70
C LEU A 175 -3.57 -10.11 16.95
N GLU A 176 -4.53 -10.95 17.37
CA GLU A 176 -4.30 -12.37 17.63
C GLU A 176 -4.73 -13.27 16.46
N ASN A 177 -5.33 -12.70 15.41
CA ASN A 177 -5.80 -13.45 14.24
C ASN A 177 -4.66 -14.23 13.58
N GLU A 178 -4.90 -15.41 13.00
CA GLU A 178 -3.86 -16.20 12.30
C GLU A 178 -3.36 -15.54 11.00
N GLU A 179 -4.23 -14.80 10.30
CA GLU A 179 -3.89 -14.11 9.06
C GLU A 179 -3.04 -12.86 9.33
N LEU A 180 -1.78 -12.88 8.89
CA LEU A 180 -0.80 -11.83 9.14
C LEU A 180 -1.27 -10.47 8.62
N MET A 181 -1.90 -10.47 7.44
CA MET A 181 -2.36 -9.24 6.81
C MET A 181 -3.38 -8.51 7.70
N LEU A 182 -4.32 -9.24 8.31
CA LEU A 182 -5.32 -8.66 9.22
C LEU A 182 -4.65 -8.08 10.47
N ARG A 183 -3.66 -8.78 11.04
CA ARG A 183 -2.88 -8.30 12.19
C ARG A 183 -2.15 -6.99 11.86
N ARG A 184 -1.51 -6.91 10.70
CA ARG A 184 -0.76 -5.71 10.25
C ARG A 184 -1.69 -4.53 10.05
N TYR A 185 -2.82 -4.74 9.38
CA TYR A 185 -3.84 -3.72 9.21
C TYR A 185 -4.40 -3.21 10.53
N ALA A 186 -4.77 -4.12 11.44
CA ALA A 186 -5.34 -3.75 12.73
C ALA A 186 -4.33 -2.96 13.57
N TYR A 187 -3.07 -3.39 13.59
CA TYR A 187 -2.01 -2.68 14.29
C TYR A 187 -1.74 -1.30 13.71
N ALA A 188 -1.62 -1.17 12.39
CA ALA A 188 -1.44 0.12 11.72
C ALA A 188 -2.58 1.08 12.09
N TRP A 189 -3.83 0.61 12.06
CA TRP A 189 -4.97 1.45 12.40
C TRP A 189 -5.01 1.82 13.89
N LEU A 190 -4.60 0.94 14.80
CA LEU A 190 -4.42 1.30 16.21
C LEU A 190 -3.36 2.39 16.40
N CYS A 191 -2.22 2.27 15.73
CA CYS A 191 -1.14 3.27 15.76
C CYS A 191 -1.58 4.61 15.17
N GLU A 192 -2.41 4.63 14.14
CA GLU A 192 -3.01 5.86 13.59
C GLU A 192 -4.03 6.51 14.53
N ARG A 193 -4.77 5.70 15.31
CA ARG A 193 -5.85 6.19 16.17
C ARG A 193 -5.36 6.77 17.49
N PHE A 194 -4.22 6.29 18.00
CA PHE A 194 -3.75 6.64 19.34
C PHE A 194 -2.37 7.28 19.33
N GLN A 195 -2.14 8.19 20.28
CA GLN A 195 -0.82 8.75 20.55
C GLN A 195 0.00 7.69 21.31
N LEU A 196 1.13 7.30 20.74
CA LEU A 196 2.01 6.28 21.30
C LEU A 196 3.43 6.80 21.40
N GLU A 197 4.07 6.51 22.53
CA GLU A 197 5.51 6.74 22.71
C GLU A 197 6.32 5.65 21.98
N PRO A 198 7.58 5.91 21.58
CA PRO A 198 8.40 4.90 20.91
C PRO A 198 8.57 3.59 21.71
N MET A 199 8.57 3.67 23.04
CA MET A 199 8.62 2.51 23.93
C MET A 199 7.32 1.70 24.01
N GLU A 200 6.22 2.24 23.50
CA GLU A 200 4.93 1.56 23.44
C GLU A 200 4.80 0.80 22.11
N LEU A 201 5.42 1.31 21.04
CA LEU A 201 5.48 0.63 19.74
C LEU A 201 6.21 -0.72 19.78
N ILE A 202 7.09 -0.93 20.77
CA ILE A 202 7.77 -2.22 20.94
C ILE A 202 6.91 -3.28 21.64
N GLN A 203 5.73 -2.92 22.17
CA GLN A 203 4.88 -3.84 22.94
C GLN A 203 4.18 -4.88 22.04
N TYR A 204 4.16 -4.64 20.73
CA TYR A 204 3.53 -5.56 19.79
C TYR A 204 4.24 -5.56 18.43
N ARG A 205 4.36 -6.74 17.84
CA ARG A 205 4.66 -6.91 16.42
C ARG A 205 3.78 -7.99 15.79
N ALA A 206 3.24 -7.69 14.62
CA ALA A 206 2.32 -8.59 13.90
C ALA A 206 2.97 -9.91 13.44
N ASP A 207 4.30 -9.93 13.29
CA ASP A 207 5.09 -11.10 12.87
C ASP A 207 5.62 -11.95 14.03
N TRP A 208 5.33 -11.58 15.29
CA TRP A 208 5.75 -12.36 16.45
C TRP A 208 5.05 -13.72 16.55
N PRO A 209 5.65 -14.69 17.27
CA PRO A 209 4.98 -15.94 17.63
C PRO A 209 3.67 -15.69 18.41
N ALA A 210 2.73 -16.64 18.31
CA ALA A 210 1.39 -16.48 18.86
C ALA A 210 1.36 -16.03 20.33
N GLU A 211 2.14 -16.66 21.21
CA GLU A 211 2.19 -16.30 22.64
C GLU A 211 2.55 -14.83 22.88
N GLN A 212 3.62 -14.34 22.24
CA GLN A 212 4.03 -12.94 22.34
C GLN A 212 3.01 -11.97 21.74
N ARG A 213 2.27 -12.39 20.71
CA ARG A 213 1.16 -11.58 20.17
C ARG A 213 0.03 -11.45 21.18
N ARG A 214 -0.30 -12.52 21.93
CA ARG A 214 -1.30 -12.46 23.00
C ARG A 214 -0.87 -11.50 24.09
N ASP A 215 0.40 -11.57 24.52
CA ASP A 215 0.93 -10.65 25.53
C ASP A 215 0.84 -9.18 25.06
N GLY A 216 1.16 -8.92 23.80
CA GLY A 216 1.02 -7.58 23.21
C GLY A 216 -0.43 -7.13 23.07
N ALA A 217 -1.35 -8.03 22.71
CA ALA A 217 -2.79 -7.74 22.67
C ALA A 217 -3.36 -7.49 24.09
N ASP A 218 -2.92 -8.26 25.09
CA ASP A 218 -3.26 -8.07 26.50
C ASP A 218 -2.84 -6.68 26.99
N TRP A 219 -1.66 -6.20 26.58
CA TRP A 219 -1.21 -4.83 26.87
C TRP A 219 -2.18 -3.78 26.31
N TRP A 220 -2.62 -3.94 25.06
CA TRP A 220 -3.61 -3.05 24.45
C TRP A 220 -4.97 -3.11 25.15
N ARG A 221 -5.46 -4.31 25.50
CA ARG A 221 -6.72 -4.48 26.23
C ARG A 221 -6.65 -3.80 27.61
N ASN A 222 -5.55 -3.98 28.34
CA ASN A 222 -5.33 -3.35 29.64
C ASN A 222 -5.35 -1.82 29.57
N ARG A 223 -4.74 -1.25 28.52
CA ARG A 223 -4.74 0.20 28.26
C ARG A 223 -6.14 0.72 27.97
N LEU A 224 -6.91 0.00 27.14
CA LEU A 224 -8.30 0.36 26.83
C LEU A 224 -9.18 0.34 28.09
N GLU A 225 -9.12 -0.74 28.87
CA GLU A 225 -9.91 -0.91 30.09
C GLU A 225 -9.63 0.18 31.14
N LYS A 226 -8.38 0.64 31.23
CA LYS A 226 -7.96 1.71 32.14
C LYS A 226 -8.18 3.12 31.58
N GLY A 227 -8.70 3.27 30.36
CA GLY A 227 -8.86 4.57 29.72
C GLY A 227 -7.54 5.31 29.45
N LEU A 228 -6.45 4.56 29.25
CA LEU A 228 -5.09 5.10 29.07
C LEU A 228 -4.69 5.25 27.60
N LEU A 229 -5.63 5.02 26.67
CA LEU A 229 -5.43 5.25 25.25
C LEU A 229 -5.88 6.67 24.90
N LEU A 230 -4.92 7.53 24.55
CA LEU A 230 -5.18 8.92 24.17
C LEU A 230 -5.39 8.99 22.65
N PRO A 231 -6.57 9.40 22.16
CA PRO A 231 -6.79 9.53 20.73
C PRO A 231 -5.82 10.54 20.10
N GLN A 232 -5.38 10.29 18.87
CA GLN A 232 -4.70 11.31 18.09
C GLN A 232 -5.66 12.47 17.83
N GLN A 233 -5.20 13.71 18.02
CA GLN A 233 -6.01 14.87 17.62
C GLN A 233 -6.00 14.94 16.09
N THR A 234 -7.12 14.59 15.46
CA THR A 234 -7.33 14.89 14.06
C THR A 234 -7.30 16.41 13.91
N GLY A 235 -6.30 16.94 13.21
CA GLY A 235 -6.19 18.37 12.96
C GLY A 235 -7.48 18.92 12.36
N SER A 236 -8.21 19.70 13.14
CA SER A 236 -9.20 20.65 12.65
C SER A 236 -8.45 21.62 11.74
N SER A 237 -8.45 21.36 10.43
CA SER A 237 -8.15 22.39 9.43
C SER A 237 -9.19 23.49 9.59
N GLY A 238 -8.82 24.51 10.36
CA GLY A 238 -9.60 25.72 10.57
C GLY A 238 -9.83 26.38 9.22
N VAL A 239 -11.06 26.30 8.72
CA VAL A 239 -11.57 27.28 7.77
C VAL A 239 -11.70 28.58 8.56
N SER A 240 -10.61 29.36 8.58
CA SER A 240 -10.69 30.75 8.96
C SER A 240 -11.43 31.47 7.84
N SER A 241 -12.74 31.58 7.99
CA SER A 241 -13.56 32.52 7.24
C SER A 241 -13.06 33.94 7.54
N GLY A 242 -12.24 34.47 6.63
CA GLY A 242 -11.90 35.88 6.59
C GLY A 242 -13.10 36.68 6.06
N GLN A 243 -13.58 37.58 6.90
CA GLN A 243 -14.44 38.71 6.53
C GLN A 243 -13.68 39.70 5.66
#